data_AF-A0A1F4DW02-F1
#
_entry.id   AF-A0A1F4DW02-F1
#
_cell.length_a   1.000
_cell.length_b   1.000
_cell.length_c   1.000
_cell.angle_alpha   90.00
_cell.angle_beta   90.00
_cell.angle_gamma   90.00
#
_symmetry.space_group_name_H-M   'P 1'
#
loop_
_entity.id
_entity.type
_entity.pdbx_description
1 polymer ?
#
loop_
_entity_poly.entity_id
_entity_poly.type
_entity_poly.pdbx_seq_one_letter_code
_entity_poly.pdbx_strand_id
1 'polypeptide(L)'
;MRRRAGKMRHLGLSNLNVRELNEARRIAPIVSVQNEYNLQNRAADDVLAACEKACLVFIPWFPLGAGRALRSAKVKRFAARRGVTPAQVALAWLLARSPVMLPIPGTSSIAHLEENASAALLRLTPEDLAALG
;
A
#
# COMPACT_ATOMS: atom_id res chain seq x y z
N MET A 1 23.28 -16.39 -4.72
CA MET A 1 24.23 -16.86 -3.66
C MET A 1 23.64 -16.84 -2.24
N ARG A 2 23.09 -15.72 -1.71
CA ARG A 2 22.61 -15.67 -0.31
C ARG A 2 21.37 -16.55 0.01
N ARG A 3 20.41 -16.71 -0.91
CA ARG A 3 19.28 -17.65 -0.73
C ARG A 3 19.75 -19.11 -0.64
N ARG A 4 20.64 -19.54 -1.53
CA ARG A 4 21.20 -20.90 -1.54
C ARG A 4 22.03 -21.19 -0.28
N ALA A 5 22.65 -20.16 0.30
CA ALA A 5 23.35 -20.24 1.58
C ALA A 5 22.42 -20.12 2.81
N GLY A 6 21.09 -20.13 2.63
CA GLY A 6 20.11 -20.08 3.72
C GLY A 6 19.97 -18.72 4.43
N LYS A 7 20.68 -17.68 3.98
CA LYS A 7 20.73 -16.37 4.67
C LYS A 7 19.49 -15.48 4.42
N MET A 8 18.69 -15.80 3.40
CA MET A 8 17.45 -15.08 3.07
C MET A 8 16.41 -16.07 2.56
N ARG A 9 15.15 -15.93 3.01
CA ARG A 9 14.04 -16.79 2.56
C ARG A 9 13.42 -16.28 1.25
N HIS A 10 13.17 -14.97 1.18
CA HIS A 10 12.46 -14.31 0.10
C HIS A 10 13.26 -13.13 -0.48
N LEU A 11 12.89 -12.71 -1.69
CA LEU A 11 13.48 -11.56 -2.39
C LEU A 11 12.36 -10.59 -2.79
N GLY A 12 12.46 -9.36 -2.31
CA GLY A 12 11.63 -8.23 -2.76
C GLY A 12 12.48 -7.20 -3.49
N LEU A 13 11.83 -6.37 -4.29
CA LEU A 13 12.44 -5.27 -5.03
C LEU A 13 11.80 -3.93 -4.61
N SER A 14 12.47 -2.82 -4.90
CA SER A 14 11.94 -1.49 -4.57
C SER A 14 12.30 -0.46 -5.64
N ASN A 15 11.41 0.52 -5.84
CA ASN A 15 11.58 1.66 -6.74
C ASN A 15 11.89 1.27 -8.18
N LEU A 16 11.03 0.43 -8.76
CA LEU A 16 11.19 -0.06 -10.11
C LEU A 16 9.93 0.08 -10.95
N ASN A 17 10.08 0.09 -12.27
CA ASN A 17 8.98 0.03 -13.22
C ASN A 17 8.68 -1.41 -13.70
N VAL A 18 7.67 -1.58 -14.55
CA VAL A 18 7.24 -2.89 -15.06
C VAL A 18 8.32 -3.60 -15.88
N ARG A 19 9.14 -2.85 -16.65
CA ARG A 19 10.22 -3.43 -17.45
C ARG A 19 11.27 -4.07 -16.55
N GLU A 20 11.73 -3.34 -15.54
CA GLU A 20 12.71 -3.82 -14.57
C GLU A 20 12.18 -5.01 -13.75
N LEU A 21 10.90 -5.00 -13.40
CA LEU A 21 10.26 -6.12 -12.71
C LEU A 21 10.34 -7.40 -13.57
N ASN A 22 10.01 -7.28 -14.85
CA ASN A 22 10.07 -8.40 -15.79
C ASN A 22 11.49 -8.91 -16.00
N GLU A 23 12.48 -8.01 -16.09
CA GLU A 23 13.89 -8.39 -16.18
C GLU A 23 14.36 -9.13 -14.92
N ALA A 24 14.06 -8.60 -13.73
CA ALA A 24 14.46 -9.20 -12.46
C ALA A 24 13.83 -10.60 -12.24
N ARG A 25 12.58 -10.79 -12.66
CA ARG A 25 11.88 -12.09 -12.55
C ARG A 25 12.48 -13.19 -13.42
N ARG A 26 13.24 -12.85 -14.47
CA ARG A 26 14.00 -13.84 -15.25
C ARG A 26 15.23 -14.35 -14.49
N ILE A 27 15.72 -13.57 -13.53
CA ILE A 27 16.95 -13.85 -12.78
C ILE A 27 16.64 -14.62 -11.49
N ALA A 28 15.59 -14.23 -10.77
CA ALA A 28 15.25 -14.84 -9.48
C ALA A 28 13.75 -14.77 -9.17
N PRO A 29 13.23 -15.69 -8.32
CA PRO A 29 11.87 -15.58 -7.79
C PRO A 29 11.73 -14.34 -6.91
N ILE A 30 10.97 -13.36 -7.40
CA ILE A 30 10.57 -12.16 -6.67
C ILE A 30 9.23 -12.44 -5.98
N VAL A 31 9.06 -11.99 -4.74
CA VAL A 31 7.79 -12.16 -3.99
C VAL A 31 7.07 -10.85 -3.72
N SER A 32 7.78 -9.72 -3.78
CA SER A 32 7.18 -8.42 -3.48
C SER A 32 7.89 -7.26 -4.21
N VAL A 33 7.15 -6.17 -4.37
CA VAL A 33 7.63 -4.87 -4.85
C VAL A 33 7.25 -3.80 -3.85
N GLN A 34 8.17 -2.89 -3.55
CA GLN A 34 7.94 -1.73 -2.68
C GLN A 34 8.19 -0.43 -3.44
N ASN A 35 7.11 0.26 -3.83
CA ASN A 35 7.14 1.54 -4.56
C ASN A 35 6.35 2.62 -3.81
N GLU A 36 6.57 3.89 -4.18
CA GLU A 36 5.76 4.98 -3.64
C GLU A 36 4.33 4.82 -4.14
N TYR A 37 3.38 4.81 -3.22
CA TYR A 37 1.98 4.79 -3.59
C TYR A 37 1.12 5.26 -2.42
N ASN A 38 0.20 6.17 -2.70
CA ASN A 38 -0.76 6.67 -1.73
C ASN A 38 -1.98 7.26 -2.45
N LEU A 39 -2.96 7.75 -1.68
CA LEU A 39 -4.19 8.33 -2.23
C LEU A 39 -3.95 9.45 -3.27
N GLN A 40 -2.83 10.18 -3.15
CA GLN A 40 -2.51 11.32 -4.00
C GLN A 40 -1.48 10.99 -5.09
N ASN A 41 -0.58 10.03 -4.85
CA ASN A 41 0.41 9.57 -5.81
C ASN A 41 0.12 8.12 -6.20
N ARG A 42 -0.39 7.94 -7.42
CA ARG A 42 -0.72 6.64 -8.01
C ARG A 42 0.14 6.31 -9.23
N ALA A 43 1.33 6.92 -9.34
CA ALA A 43 2.21 6.76 -10.50
C ALA A 43 2.63 5.30 -10.77
N ALA A 44 2.61 4.45 -9.74
CA ALA A 44 2.93 3.02 -9.83
C ALA A 44 1.70 2.11 -10.05
N ASP A 45 0.58 2.65 -10.58
CA ASP A 45 -0.63 1.85 -10.89
C ASP A 45 -0.33 0.69 -11.87
N ASP A 46 0.57 0.91 -12.84
CA ASP A 46 1.02 -0.11 -13.79
C ASP A 46 1.82 -1.24 -13.09
N VAL A 47 2.69 -0.88 -12.16
CA VAL A 47 3.45 -1.83 -11.34
C VAL A 47 2.54 -2.59 -10.40
N LEU A 48 1.55 -1.93 -9.76
CA LEU A 48 0.55 -2.59 -8.93
C LEU A 48 -0.25 -3.62 -9.75
N ALA A 49 -0.72 -3.25 -10.94
CA ALA A 49 -1.43 -4.17 -11.84
C ALA A 49 -0.54 -5.35 -12.26
N ALA A 50 0.74 -5.11 -12.55
CA ALA A 50 1.71 -6.16 -12.86
C ALA A 50 1.94 -7.10 -11.67
N CYS A 51 2.02 -6.57 -10.45
CA CYS A 51 2.13 -7.35 -9.21
C CYS A 51 0.88 -8.21 -8.99
N GLU A 52 -0.32 -7.65 -9.16
CA GLU A 52 -1.58 -8.38 -9.00
C GLU A 52 -1.69 -9.55 -9.98
N LYS A 53 -1.43 -9.30 -11.28
CA LYS A 53 -1.41 -10.35 -12.32
C LYS A 53 -0.38 -11.44 -12.04
N ALA A 54 0.72 -11.10 -11.39
CA ALA A 54 1.81 -12.03 -11.06
C ALA A 54 1.71 -12.64 -9.65
N CYS A 55 0.65 -12.33 -8.90
CA CYS A 55 0.48 -12.72 -7.50
C CYS A 55 1.67 -12.32 -6.60
N LEU A 56 2.20 -11.11 -6.80
CA LEU A 56 3.27 -10.52 -6.00
C LEU A 56 2.70 -9.51 -5.01
N VAL A 57 3.21 -9.48 -3.78
CA VAL A 57 2.80 -8.48 -2.79
C VAL A 57 3.30 -7.09 -3.22
N PHE A 58 2.42 -6.10 -3.23
CA PHE A 58 2.77 -4.71 -3.44
C PHE A 58 2.76 -3.96 -2.10
N ILE A 59 3.89 -3.38 -1.73
CA ILE A 59 4.11 -2.70 -0.46
C ILE A 59 4.22 -1.19 -0.74
N PRO A 60 3.18 -0.37 -0.50
CA PRO A 60 3.26 1.06 -0.72
C PRO A 60 4.14 1.71 0.35
N TRP A 61 5.26 2.31 -0.03
CA TRP A 61 5.99 3.23 0.84
C TRP A 61 5.37 4.64 0.77
N PHE A 62 5.54 5.41 1.85
CA PHE A 62 4.86 6.69 2.07
C PHE A 62 3.32 6.64 1.98
N PRO A 63 2.65 5.66 2.62
CA PRO A 63 1.22 5.40 2.43
C PRO A 63 0.30 6.55 2.87
N LEU A 64 0.77 7.40 3.81
CA LEU A 64 0.02 8.56 4.30
C LEU A 64 0.43 9.89 3.64
N GLY A 65 1.42 9.89 2.73
CA GLY A 65 1.82 11.09 1.98
C GLY A 65 2.22 12.30 2.84
N ALA A 66 2.93 12.08 3.96
CA ALA A 66 3.24 13.09 4.98
C ALA A 66 1.98 13.82 5.53
N GLY A 67 0.86 13.11 5.59
CA GLY A 67 -0.39 13.64 6.12
C GLY A 67 -1.15 14.55 5.16
N ARG A 68 -0.66 14.76 3.92
CA ARG A 68 -1.34 15.63 2.94
C ARG A 68 -2.75 15.13 2.61
N ALA A 69 -2.90 13.83 2.36
CA ALA A 69 -4.21 13.20 2.14
C ALA A 69 -5.15 13.40 3.34
N LEU A 70 -4.61 13.36 4.56
CA LEU A 70 -5.37 13.50 5.81
C LEU A 70 -5.94 14.92 5.99
N ARG A 71 -5.34 15.92 5.32
CA ARG A 71 -5.80 17.31 5.34
C ARG A 71 -6.95 17.56 4.37
N SER A 72 -7.18 16.67 3.41
CA SER A 72 -8.26 16.79 2.43
C SER A 72 -9.63 16.87 3.10
N ALA A 73 -10.42 17.87 2.75
CA ALA A 73 -11.79 18.01 3.24
C ALA A 73 -12.65 16.78 2.91
N LYS A 74 -12.38 16.12 1.77
CA LYS A 74 -13.03 14.90 1.31
C LYS A 74 -12.81 13.75 2.30
N VAL A 75 -11.55 13.49 2.64
CA VAL A 75 -11.15 12.45 3.59
C VAL A 75 -11.65 12.76 4.99
N LYS A 76 -11.50 14.02 5.45
CA LYS A 76 -11.99 14.46 6.77
C LYS A 76 -13.50 14.28 6.93
N ARG A 77 -14.30 14.67 5.93
CA ARG A 77 -15.76 14.50 5.96
C ARG A 77 -16.14 13.02 5.97
N PHE A 78 -15.46 12.19 5.18
CA PHE A 78 -15.70 10.75 5.20
C PHE A 78 -15.40 10.14 6.56
N ALA A 79 -14.22 10.44 7.11
CA ALA A 79 -13.78 10.02 8.43
C ALA A 79 -14.80 10.40 9.51
N ALA A 80 -15.23 11.67 9.55
CA ALA A 80 -16.22 12.16 10.50
C ALA A 80 -17.57 11.42 10.40
N ARG A 81 -18.09 11.21 9.18
CA ARG A 81 -19.36 10.47 8.98
C ARG A 81 -19.29 9.02 9.45
N ARG A 82 -18.10 8.41 9.44
CA ARG A 82 -17.88 7.00 9.80
C ARG A 82 -17.34 6.82 11.21
N GLY A 83 -17.09 7.90 11.96
CA GLY A 83 -16.54 7.83 13.31
C GLY A 83 -15.11 7.27 13.38
N VAL A 84 -14.33 7.47 12.32
CA VAL A 84 -12.94 6.97 12.20
C VAL A 84 -11.99 8.14 11.93
N THR A 85 -10.68 7.89 11.99
CA THR A 85 -9.69 8.92 11.69
C THR A 85 -9.41 9.05 10.19
N PRO A 86 -8.93 10.20 9.72
CA PRO A 86 -8.46 10.34 8.33
C PRO A 86 -7.37 9.32 7.96
N ALA A 87 -6.50 8.92 8.90
CA ALA A 87 -5.44 7.97 8.63
C ALA A 87 -6.00 6.55 8.40
N GLN A 88 -6.98 6.14 9.20
CA GLN A 88 -7.72 4.89 8.97
C GLN A 88 -8.37 4.88 7.59
N VAL A 89 -8.97 5.99 7.17
CA VAL A 89 -9.58 6.09 5.82
C VAL A 89 -8.53 5.94 4.72
N ALA A 90 -7.38 6.61 4.83
CA ALA A 90 -6.32 6.52 3.84
C ALA A 90 -5.72 5.10 3.74
N LEU A 91 -5.52 4.43 4.87
CA LEU A 91 -5.01 3.05 4.91
C LEU A 91 -6.04 2.04 4.43
N ALA A 92 -7.31 2.19 4.80
CA ALA A 92 -8.40 1.34 4.32
C ALA A 92 -8.58 1.48 2.79
N TRP A 93 -8.42 2.70 2.26
CA TRP A 93 -8.44 2.93 0.82
C TRP A 93 -7.31 2.18 0.11
N LEU A 94 -6.10 2.18 0.66
CA LEU A 94 -4.99 1.40 0.10
C LEU A 94 -5.31 -0.10 0.13
N LEU A 95 -5.72 -0.63 1.28
CA LEU A 95 -6.06 -2.05 1.43
C LEU A 95 -7.16 -2.51 0.47
N ALA A 96 -8.13 -1.65 0.17
CA ALA A 96 -9.22 -1.94 -0.75
C ALA A 96 -8.85 -1.72 -2.24
N ARG A 97 -7.70 -1.09 -2.55
CA ARG A 97 -7.27 -0.79 -3.92
C ARG A 97 -6.88 -2.02 -4.73
N SER A 98 -6.35 -3.05 -4.08
CA SER A 98 -5.91 -4.31 -4.70
C SER A 98 -5.75 -5.42 -3.66
N PRO A 99 -6.07 -6.68 -3.98
CA PRO A 99 -5.87 -7.81 -3.08
C PRO A 99 -4.42 -8.10 -2.72
N VAL A 100 -3.44 -7.57 -3.46
CA VAL A 100 -2.01 -7.74 -3.17
C VAL A 100 -1.39 -6.55 -2.42
N MET A 101 -2.19 -5.55 -2.04
CA MET A 101 -1.71 -4.37 -1.32
C MET A 101 -1.40 -4.67 0.15
N LEU A 102 -0.21 -4.30 0.61
CA LEU A 102 0.21 -4.43 2.01
C LEU A 102 0.88 -3.15 2.53
N PRO A 103 0.10 -2.15 3.00
CA PRO A 103 0.65 -0.91 3.54
C PRO A 103 1.48 -1.12 4.80
N ILE A 104 2.54 -0.32 4.95
CA ILE A 104 3.49 -0.37 6.07
C ILE A 104 3.58 0.99 6.79
N PRO A 105 2.48 1.49 7.38
CA PRO A 105 2.51 2.76 8.10
C PRO A 105 3.44 2.67 9.32
N GLY A 106 4.48 3.50 9.34
CA GLY A 106 5.37 3.64 10.48
C GLY A 106 4.78 4.58 11.54
N THR A 107 5.05 4.30 12.81
CA THR A 107 4.71 5.17 13.94
C THR A 107 5.60 4.87 15.15
N SER A 108 5.82 5.87 16.01
CA SER A 108 6.46 5.74 17.32
C SER A 108 5.47 5.68 18.50
N SER A 109 4.17 5.83 18.23
CA SER A 109 3.09 5.82 19.23
C SER A 109 2.28 4.54 19.16
N ILE A 110 2.04 3.92 20.31
CA ILE A 110 1.17 2.73 20.45
C ILE A 110 -0.27 3.06 20.02
N ALA A 111 -0.79 4.23 20.41
CA ALA A 111 -2.14 4.64 20.00
C ALA A 111 -2.28 4.73 18.47
N HIS A 112 -1.28 5.29 17.79
CA HIS A 112 -1.26 5.30 16.32
C HIS A 112 -1.07 3.90 15.72
N LEU A 113 -0.35 3.00 16.40
CA LEU A 113 -0.20 1.61 15.94
C LEU A 113 -1.56 0.90 15.95
N GLU A 114 -2.32 1.04 17.03
CA GLU A 114 -3.67 0.49 17.19
C GLU A 114 -4.65 1.11 16.17
N GLU A 115 -4.57 2.42 15.97
CA GLU A 115 -5.34 3.13 14.94
C GLU A 115 -5.01 2.61 13.52
N ASN A 116 -3.73 2.48 13.19
CA ASN A 116 -3.30 1.97 11.88
C ASN A 116 -3.75 0.52 11.65
N ALA A 117 -3.65 -0.33 12.66
CA ALA A 117 -4.05 -1.74 12.58
C ALA A 117 -5.56 -1.88 12.38
N SER A 118 -6.36 -1.09 13.09
CA SER A 118 -7.82 -1.11 12.98
C SER A 118 -8.35 -0.62 11.63
N ALA A 119 -7.54 0.08 10.82
CA ALA A 119 -7.91 0.46 9.46
C ALA A 119 -8.30 -0.74 8.57
N ALA A 120 -7.73 -1.92 8.84
CA ALA A 120 -8.06 -3.15 8.12
C ALA A 120 -9.50 -3.66 8.35
N LEU A 121 -10.17 -3.16 9.40
CA LEU A 121 -11.56 -3.47 9.72
C LEU A 121 -12.55 -2.55 8.98
N LEU A 122 -12.09 -1.41 8.46
CA LEU A 122 -12.93 -0.49 7.73
C LEU A 122 -13.17 -1.03 6.30
N ARG A 123 -14.41 -1.41 6.01
CA ARG A 123 -14.84 -1.82 4.67
C ARG A 123 -15.32 -0.60 3.88
N LEU A 124 -14.71 -0.42 2.70
CA LEU A 124 -15.07 0.61 1.72
C LEU A 124 -15.78 -0.05 0.54
N THR A 125 -16.89 0.55 0.10
CA THR A 125 -17.57 0.12 -1.13
C THR A 125 -16.86 0.66 -2.38
N PRO A 126 -17.17 0.17 -3.59
CA PRO A 126 -16.67 0.76 -4.83
C PRO A 126 -16.99 2.26 -4.94
N GLU A 127 -18.16 2.69 -4.47
CA GLU A 127 -18.56 4.10 -4.43
C GLU A 127 -17.71 4.91 -3.45
N ASP A 128 -17.39 4.35 -2.28
CA ASP A 128 -16.48 4.97 -1.31
C ASP A 128 -15.09 5.17 -1.93
N LEU A 129 -14.57 4.16 -2.64
CA LEU A 129 -13.27 4.23 -3.32
C LEU A 129 -13.24 5.32 -4.39
N ALA A 130 -14.27 5.40 -5.23
CA ALA A 130 -14.41 6.42 -6.26
C ALA A 130 -14.55 7.83 -5.64
N ALA A 131 -15.30 7.96 -4.55
CA ALA A 131 -15.45 9.23 -3.85
C ALA A 131 -14.13 9.68 -3.20
N LEU A 132 -13.36 8.78 -2.59
CA LEU A 132 -12.12 9.11 -1.87
C LEU A 132 -10.92 9.32 -2.78
N GLY A 133 -10.83 8.59 -3.89
CA GLY A 133 -9.71 8.58 -4.81
C GLY A 133 -10.02 9.30 -6.10
#